data_AF-A0A2A7S7E2-F1
#
_entry.id   AF-A0A2A7S7E2-F1
#
_cell.length_a   1.000
_cell.length_b   1.000
_cell.length_c   1.000
_cell.angle_alpha   90.00
_cell.angle_beta   90.00
_cell.angle_gamma   90.00
#
_symmetry.space_group_name_H-M   'P 1'
#
loop_
_entity.id
_entity.type
_entity.pdbx_description
1 polymer ?
#
loop_
_entity_poly.entity_id
_entity_poly.type
_entity_poly.pdbx_seq_one_letter_code
_entity_poly.pdbx_strand_id
1 'polypeptide(L)'
;MKSKSRVEVGSLICFMCFILMSTFSLAACSEKSMDVAIYNYWPRPIMDVSVNGQYAGGSFGGYHPGGAGGKIVCCVNIKPGAISVVWTLDGPPNALGNGTKIQATTVLDHISSDAKVLTIHIYPDKTVFAETSAEYVDERPQSNKGEK
;
A
#
# COMPACT_ATOMS: atom_id res chain seq x y z
N MET A 1 63.80 4.27 -33.93
CA MET A 1 62.95 3.29 -33.23
C MET A 1 61.96 4.04 -32.35
N LYS A 2 60.74 3.51 -32.25
CA LYS A 2 59.46 4.16 -31.90
C LYS A 2 59.12 3.85 -30.44
N SER A 3 58.58 4.78 -29.66
CA SER A 3 57.86 4.42 -28.44
C SER A 3 56.64 5.33 -28.26
N LYS A 4 55.48 4.72 -28.53
CA LYS A 4 54.14 5.24 -28.30
C LYS A 4 53.83 5.07 -26.81
N SER A 5 53.62 6.14 -26.07
CA SER A 5 53.26 6.01 -24.64
C SER A 5 52.34 7.12 -24.12
N ARG A 6 51.62 7.83 -24.98
CA ARG A 6 50.76 8.95 -24.56
C ARG A 6 49.27 8.83 -24.86
N VAL A 7 48.80 7.70 -25.41
CA VAL A 7 47.42 7.61 -25.95
C VAL A 7 46.46 6.76 -25.09
N GLU A 8 46.93 5.94 -24.14
CA GLU A 8 46.04 4.97 -23.48
C GLU A 8 45.32 5.44 -22.20
N VAL A 9 45.80 6.49 -21.52
CA VAL A 9 45.26 6.84 -20.19
C VAL A 9 43.93 7.62 -20.27
N GLY A 10 43.72 8.41 -21.32
CA GLY A 10 42.48 9.20 -21.48
C GLY A 10 41.26 8.38 -21.91
N SER A 11 41.47 7.24 -22.57
CA SER A 11 40.39 6.41 -23.13
C SER A 11 39.69 5.57 -22.05
N LEU A 12 40.44 5.08 -21.06
CA LEU A 12 39.90 4.26 -19.96
C LEU A 12 39.04 5.05 -18.96
N ILE A 13 39.34 6.33 -18.74
CA ILE A 13 38.59 7.19 -17.81
C ILE A 13 37.20 7.52 -18.38
N CYS A 14 37.10 7.72 -19.69
CA CYS A 14 35.82 8.04 -20.35
C CYS A 14 34.85 6.84 -20.33
N PHE A 15 35.36 5.62 -20.55
CA PHE A 15 34.55 4.40 -20.48
C PHE A 15 34.03 4.10 -19.07
N MET A 16 34.82 4.38 -18.02
CA MET A 16 34.39 4.22 -16.62
C MET A 16 33.24 5.17 -16.25
N CYS A 17 33.24 6.42 -16.76
CA CYS A 17 32.16 7.37 -16.53
C CYS A 17 30.85 6.98 -17.24
N PHE A 18 30.93 6.35 -18.42
CA PHE A 18 29.74 5.87 -19.14
C PHE A 18 29.07 4.66 -18.46
N ILE A 19 29.85 3.79 -17.83
CA ILE A 19 29.34 2.63 -17.08
C ILE A 19 28.68 3.09 -15.77
N LEU A 20 29.27 4.07 -15.07
CA LEU A 20 28.72 4.60 -13.81
C LEU A 20 27.40 5.38 -13.99
N MET A 21 27.19 5.99 -15.17
CA MET A 21 25.94 6.67 -15.53
C MET A 21 24.81 5.70 -15.95
N SER A 22 25.13 4.47 -16.34
CA SER A 22 24.13 3.48 -16.79
C SER A 22 23.55 2.64 -15.66
N THR A 23 24.16 2.64 -14.46
CA THR A 23 23.68 1.87 -13.30
C THR A 23 22.79 2.68 -12.36
N PHE A 24 22.45 3.93 -12.70
CA PHE A 24 21.28 4.60 -12.11
C PHE A 24 20.03 3.97 -12.72
N SER A 25 19.76 2.71 -12.37
CA SER A 25 18.41 2.18 -12.47
C SER A 25 17.55 3.10 -11.63
N LEU A 26 16.82 4.01 -12.27
CA LEU A 26 15.64 4.60 -11.68
C LEU A 26 14.78 3.41 -11.29
N ALA A 27 14.82 3.02 -10.02
CA ALA A 27 13.71 2.33 -9.42
C ALA A 27 12.55 3.30 -9.61
N ALA A 28 11.80 3.10 -10.70
CA ALA A 28 10.60 3.86 -10.96
C ALA A 28 9.71 3.56 -9.75
N CYS A 29 9.62 4.52 -8.83
CA CYS A 29 8.62 4.52 -7.77
C CYS A 29 7.27 4.56 -8.49
N SER A 30 6.76 3.39 -8.88
CA SER A 30 5.51 3.23 -9.62
C SER A 30 4.37 3.49 -8.65
N GLU A 31 4.02 4.77 -8.55
CA GLU A 31 2.80 5.21 -7.89
C GLU A 31 1.62 4.96 -8.80
N LYS A 32 0.54 4.42 -8.24
CA LYS A 32 -0.69 4.15 -8.97
C LYS A 32 -1.90 4.73 -8.24
N SER A 33 -2.75 5.42 -8.97
CA SER A 33 -4.03 5.91 -8.47
C SER A 33 -5.05 4.78 -8.53
N MET A 34 -5.63 4.41 -7.39
CA MET A 34 -6.52 3.24 -7.25
C MET A 34 -7.76 3.59 -6.43
N ASP A 35 -8.83 2.82 -6.65
CA ASP A 35 -9.95 2.77 -5.74
C ASP A 35 -9.55 2.06 -4.46
N VAL A 36 -10.09 2.48 -3.32
CA VAL A 36 -9.84 1.83 -2.03
C VAL A 36 -11.10 1.19 -1.50
N ALA A 37 -11.07 -0.13 -1.40
CA ALA A 37 -12.07 -0.94 -0.74
C ALA A 37 -11.59 -1.28 0.68
N ILE A 38 -12.37 -0.93 1.70
CA ILE A 38 -12.05 -1.26 3.09
C ILE A 38 -12.94 -2.41 3.55
N TYR A 39 -12.34 -3.51 3.98
CA TYR A 39 -13.03 -4.61 4.63
C TYR A 39 -12.80 -4.54 6.14
N ASN A 40 -13.84 -4.08 6.84
CA ASN A 40 -13.80 -3.92 8.28
C ASN A 40 -14.26 -5.21 9.00
N TYR A 41 -13.33 -5.91 9.64
CA TYR A 41 -13.62 -7.10 10.45
C TYR A 41 -13.79 -6.77 11.94
N TRP A 42 -13.80 -5.49 12.32
CA TRP A 42 -14.24 -5.13 13.67
C TRP A 42 -15.70 -5.49 13.87
N PRO A 43 -16.09 -5.95 15.08
CA PRO A 43 -17.50 -6.20 15.41
C PRO A 43 -18.26 -4.89 15.68
N ARG A 44 -17.87 -3.80 15.02
CA ARG A 44 -18.41 -2.44 15.15
C ARG A 44 -17.98 -1.58 13.95
N PRO A 45 -18.68 -0.47 13.69
CA PRO A 45 -18.30 0.46 12.63
C PRO A 45 -16.93 1.11 12.85
N ILE A 46 -16.28 1.47 11.75
CA ILE A 46 -15.11 2.35 11.74
C ILE A 46 -15.35 3.50 10.77
N MET A 47 -14.73 4.64 11.06
CA MET A 47 -14.91 5.90 10.34
C MET A 47 -13.56 6.51 9.98
N ASP A 48 -13.58 7.47 9.06
CA ASP A 48 -12.44 8.31 8.69
C ASP A 48 -11.16 7.52 8.42
N VAL A 49 -11.29 6.49 7.58
CA VAL A 49 -10.15 5.68 7.16
C VAL A 49 -9.26 6.53 6.25
N SER A 50 -7.95 6.47 6.49
CA SER A 50 -6.95 7.06 5.61
C SER A 50 -5.84 6.06 5.30
N VAL A 51 -5.34 6.12 4.08
CA VAL A 51 -4.24 5.30 3.57
C VAL A 51 -3.12 6.22 3.14
N ASN A 52 -1.93 6.08 3.72
CA ASN A 52 -0.79 6.96 3.52
C ASN A 52 -1.14 8.45 3.68
N GLY A 53 -2.01 8.76 4.65
CA GLY A 53 -2.48 10.12 4.94
C GLY A 53 -3.55 10.66 3.97
N GLN A 54 -3.91 9.91 2.92
CA GLN A 54 -5.01 10.26 2.00
C GLN A 54 -6.31 9.67 2.52
N TYR A 55 -7.40 10.44 2.47
CA TYR A 55 -8.73 9.97 2.87
C TYR A 55 -9.19 8.81 1.97
N ALA A 56 -9.61 7.72 2.61
CA ALA A 56 -9.98 6.47 1.95
C ALA A 56 -11.40 6.00 2.30
N GLY A 57 -12.18 6.82 3.00
CA GLY A 57 -13.61 6.60 3.24
C GLY A 57 -14.04 6.85 4.67
N GLY A 58 -15.34 7.07 4.85
CA GLY A 58 -15.87 7.69 6.07
C GLY A 58 -16.72 6.80 6.95
N SER A 59 -17.30 5.72 6.43
CA SER A 59 -18.24 4.89 7.18
C SER A 59 -18.25 3.47 6.65
N PHE A 60 -17.70 2.56 7.46
CA PHE A 60 -17.62 1.13 7.14
C PHE A 60 -18.26 0.33 8.26
N GLY A 61 -19.38 -0.32 7.94
CA GLY A 61 -20.00 -1.34 8.78
C GLY A 61 -19.12 -2.58 8.89
N GLY A 62 -19.58 -3.58 9.64
CA GLY A 62 -18.90 -4.88 9.68
C GLY A 62 -18.97 -5.58 8.32
N TYR A 63 -17.91 -6.30 7.97
CA TYR A 63 -17.83 -7.10 6.75
C TYR A 63 -19.02 -8.04 6.59
N HIS A 64 -19.53 -8.10 5.37
CA HIS A 64 -20.45 -9.13 4.89
C HIS A 64 -20.07 -9.46 3.43
N PRO A 65 -20.39 -10.67 2.94
CA PRO A 65 -20.27 -10.97 1.51
C PRO A 65 -21.13 -10.02 0.67
N GLY A 66 -20.66 -9.69 -0.53
CA GLY A 66 -21.33 -8.85 -1.51
C GLY A 66 -20.95 -7.36 -1.44
N GLY A 67 -19.94 -6.98 -0.66
CA GLY A 67 -19.44 -5.60 -0.66
C GLY A 67 -18.55 -5.17 0.50
N ALA A 68 -17.89 -4.03 0.33
CA ALA A 68 -16.94 -3.44 1.29
C ALA A 68 -17.59 -2.88 2.59
N GLY A 69 -18.90 -3.03 2.78
CA GLY A 69 -19.60 -2.52 3.98
C GLY A 69 -19.59 -0.99 4.15
N GLY A 70 -19.14 -0.22 3.16
CA GLY A 70 -19.03 1.24 3.22
C GLY A 70 -18.74 1.91 1.87
N LYS A 71 -18.56 3.23 1.89
CA LYS A 71 -18.31 4.02 0.67
C LYS A 71 -16.87 3.83 0.17
N ILE A 72 -16.73 3.28 -1.02
CA ILE A 72 -15.46 3.20 -1.77
C ILE A 72 -15.03 4.60 -2.19
N VAL A 73 -13.75 4.91 -2.00
CA VAL A 73 -13.13 6.17 -2.43
C VAL A 73 -12.17 5.89 -3.56
N CYS A 74 -12.28 6.65 -4.65
CA CYS A 74 -11.41 6.54 -5.80
C CYS A 74 -10.14 7.39 -5.66
N CYS A 75 -9.20 7.12 -6.56
CA CYS A 75 -8.06 7.97 -6.89
C CYS A 75 -7.02 8.16 -5.76
N VAL A 76 -6.88 7.18 -4.86
CA VAL A 76 -5.84 7.22 -3.83
C VAL A 76 -4.51 6.79 -4.43
N ASN A 77 -3.47 7.59 -4.25
CA ASN A 77 -2.15 7.30 -4.82
C ASN A 77 -1.36 6.35 -3.91
N ILE A 78 -0.98 5.20 -4.44
CA ILE A 78 -0.36 4.11 -3.71
C ILE A 78 0.97 3.74 -4.36
N LYS A 79 1.98 3.50 -3.52
CA LYS A 79 3.29 2.97 -3.91
C LYS A 79 3.47 1.61 -3.27
N PRO A 80 4.17 0.66 -3.92
CA PRO A 80 4.66 -0.53 -3.23
C PRO A 80 5.52 -0.12 -2.02
N GLY A 81 5.54 -0.97 -0.99
CA GLY A 81 6.25 -0.76 0.26
C GLY A 81 5.31 -0.59 1.45
N ALA A 82 5.76 0.17 2.45
CA ALA A 82 5.00 0.38 3.69
C ALA A 82 3.73 1.21 3.43
N ILE A 83 2.59 0.70 3.88
CA ILE A 83 1.29 1.36 3.81
C ILE A 83 0.83 1.67 5.23
N SER A 84 0.67 2.95 5.56
CA SER A 84 0.10 3.41 6.82
C SER A 84 -1.42 3.50 6.69
N VAL A 85 -2.15 2.85 7.58
CA VAL A 85 -3.62 2.90 7.63
C VAL A 85 -4.04 3.47 8.98
N VAL A 86 -4.89 4.50 8.95
CA VAL A 86 -5.46 5.12 10.15
C VAL A 86 -6.96 5.08 10.06
N TRP A 87 -7.65 4.77 11.15
CA TRP A 87 -9.11 4.78 11.24
C TRP A 87 -9.58 5.22 12.62
N THR A 88 -10.85 5.62 12.73
CA THR A 88 -11.51 5.95 13.98
C THR A 88 -12.51 4.86 14.34
N LEU A 89 -12.48 4.38 15.59
CA LEU A 89 -13.51 3.47 16.09
C LEU A 89 -14.83 4.21 16.29
N ASP A 90 -15.92 3.65 15.79
CA ASP A 90 -17.27 4.22 15.92
C ASP A 90 -18.26 3.23 16.54
N GLY A 91 -19.40 3.71 17.01
CA GLY A 91 -20.42 2.93 17.69
C GLY A 91 -21.28 3.76 18.65
N PRO A 92 -22.11 3.09 19.46
CA PRO A 92 -22.94 3.76 20.45
C PRO A 92 -22.12 4.66 21.40
N PRO A 93 -22.70 5.73 21.97
CA PRO A 93 -21.98 6.70 22.81
C PRO A 93 -21.14 6.08 23.94
N ASN A 94 -21.58 4.94 24.50
CA ASN A 94 -20.93 4.26 25.61
C ASN A 94 -20.02 3.09 25.18
N ALA A 95 -19.80 2.90 23.88
CA ALA A 95 -18.90 1.86 23.38
C ALA A 95 -17.45 2.17 23.79
N LEU A 96 -16.76 1.17 24.34
CA LEU A 96 -15.37 1.34 24.76
C LEU A 96 -14.50 1.83 23.59
N GLY A 97 -13.75 2.91 23.80
CA GLY A 97 -12.86 3.47 22.77
C GLY A 97 -13.58 4.14 21.60
N ASN A 98 -14.87 4.48 21.71
CA ASN A 98 -15.55 5.29 20.70
C ASN A 98 -14.81 6.61 20.44
N GLY A 99 -14.65 6.99 19.17
CA GLY A 99 -13.86 8.15 18.74
C GLY A 99 -12.34 7.96 18.81
N THR A 100 -11.85 6.77 19.21
CA THR A 100 -10.40 6.52 19.27
C THR A 100 -9.82 6.33 17.87
N LYS A 101 -8.77 7.11 17.55
CA LYS A 101 -7.97 6.91 16.34
C LYS A 101 -6.95 5.80 16.55
N ILE A 102 -6.88 4.88 15.61
CA ILE A 102 -5.93 3.76 15.58
C ILE A 102 -5.12 3.88 14.31
N GLN A 103 -3.81 3.62 14.42
CA GLN A 103 -2.89 3.53 13.30
C GLN A 103 -2.27 2.14 13.26
N ALA A 104 -2.15 1.58 12.06
CA ALA A 104 -1.39 0.37 11.78
C ALA A 104 -0.59 0.54 10.49
N THR A 105 0.37 -0.34 10.29
CA THR A 105 1.19 -0.38 9.07
C THR A 105 1.20 -1.79 8.52
N THR A 106 1.13 -1.90 7.20
CA THR A 106 1.28 -3.15 6.46
C THR A 106 2.27 -2.94 5.31
N VAL A 107 2.62 -4.00 4.60
CA VAL A 107 3.54 -3.93 3.45
C VAL A 107 2.82 -4.44 2.22
N LEU A 108 2.88 -3.67 1.13
CA LEU A 108 2.40 -4.04 -0.19
C LEU A 108 3.60 -4.30 -1.10
N ASP A 109 3.93 -5.56 -1.36
CA ASP A 109 5.18 -5.92 -2.04
C ASP A 109 5.25 -5.41 -3.49
N HIS A 110 4.16 -5.51 -4.23
CA HIS A 110 4.06 -5.07 -5.61
C HIS A 110 2.65 -4.61 -5.95
N ILE A 111 2.53 -3.81 -7.01
CA ILE A 111 1.24 -3.42 -7.59
C ILE A 111 1.23 -3.96 -9.02
N SER A 112 0.26 -4.82 -9.34
CA SER A 112 0.11 -5.33 -10.70
C SER A 112 -0.23 -4.21 -11.69
N SER A 113 0.22 -4.33 -12.94
CA SER A 113 -0.03 -3.33 -13.98
C SER A 113 -1.51 -3.13 -14.29
N ASP A 114 -2.34 -4.15 -14.09
CA ASP A 114 -3.79 -4.12 -14.29
C ASP A 114 -4.60 -3.78 -13.03
N ALA A 115 -3.95 -3.68 -11.85
CA ALA A 115 -4.62 -3.36 -10.59
C ALA A 115 -5.39 -2.03 -10.65
N LYS A 116 -6.65 -2.03 -10.23
CA LYS A 116 -7.48 -0.82 -10.14
C LYS A 116 -7.95 -0.55 -8.71
N VAL A 117 -7.93 -1.59 -7.87
CA VAL A 117 -8.42 -1.56 -6.50
C VAL A 117 -7.27 -1.90 -5.56
N LEU A 118 -7.12 -1.10 -4.51
CA LEU A 118 -6.42 -1.45 -3.29
C LEU A 118 -7.45 -1.90 -2.26
N THR A 119 -7.34 -3.15 -1.84
CA THR A 119 -8.17 -3.72 -0.79
C THR A 119 -7.43 -3.65 0.53
N ILE A 120 -8.05 -3.08 1.56
CA ILE A 120 -7.51 -2.98 2.92
C ILE A 120 -8.40 -3.77 3.88
N HIS A 121 -7.84 -4.78 4.51
CA HIS A 121 -8.51 -5.59 5.53
C HIS A 121 -8.11 -5.12 6.92
N ILE A 122 -9.07 -4.73 7.77
CA ILE A 122 -8.82 -4.19 9.11
C ILE A 122 -9.40 -5.14 10.17
N TYR A 123 -8.54 -5.66 11.04
CA TYR A 123 -8.91 -6.64 12.07
C TYR A 123 -8.99 -6.05 13.49
N PRO A 124 -9.78 -6.67 14.41
CA PRO A 124 -9.89 -6.23 15.81
C PRO A 124 -8.57 -6.17 16.58
N ASP A 125 -7.61 -7.03 16.23
CA ASP A 125 -6.28 -7.07 16.84
C ASP A 125 -5.34 -5.98 16.28
N LYS A 126 -5.88 -5.05 15.49
CA LYS A 126 -5.18 -3.95 14.79
C LYS A 126 -4.26 -4.43 13.67
N THR A 127 -4.34 -5.70 13.26
CA THR A 127 -3.66 -6.17 12.06
C THR A 127 -4.33 -5.59 10.82
N VAL A 128 -3.52 -5.22 9.83
CA VAL A 128 -3.98 -4.74 8.52
C VAL A 128 -3.29 -5.53 7.41
N PHE A 129 -4.06 -5.92 6.40
CA PHE A 129 -3.53 -6.48 5.16
C PHE A 129 -3.92 -5.59 3.99
N ALA A 130 -3.00 -5.46 3.03
CA ALA A 130 -3.21 -4.73 1.80
C ALA A 130 -2.95 -5.66 0.62
N GLU A 131 -3.85 -5.67 -0.35
CA GLU A 131 -3.68 -6.37 -1.61
C GLU A 131 -4.25 -5.56 -2.76
N THR A 132 -3.81 -5.83 -3.98
CA THR A 132 -4.29 -5.14 -5.16
C THR A 132 -4.92 -6.09 -6.16
N SER A 133 -6.01 -5.66 -6.78
CA SER A 133 -6.78 -6.47 -7.74
C SER A 133 -7.26 -5.62 -8.91
N ALA A 134 -7.55 -6.28 -10.04
CA ALA A 134 -8.12 -5.63 -11.22
C ALA A 134 -9.58 -5.20 -11.01
N GLU A 135 -10.29 -5.89 -10.11
CA GLU A 135 -11.71 -5.68 -9.77
C GLU A 135 -11.92 -5.76 -8.26
N TYR A 136 -13.09 -5.35 -7.77
CA TYR A 136 -13.42 -5.51 -6.35
C TYR A 136 -13.51 -6.99 -6.00
N VAL A 137 -12.65 -7.43 -5.09
CA VAL A 137 -12.64 -8.80 -4.57
C VAL A 137 -13.53 -8.87 -3.35
N ASP A 138 -14.34 -9.92 -3.24
CA ASP A 138 -15.29 -10.15 -2.13
C ASP A 138 -14.71 -11.08 -1.05
N GLU A 139 -13.48 -11.56 -1.26
CA GLU A 139 -12.85 -12.61 -0.46
C GLU A 139 -12.09 -12.09 0.77
N ARG A 140 -12.15 -12.88 1.84
CA ARG A 140 -11.40 -12.67 3.07
C ARG A 140 -10.06 -13.40 2.97
N PRO A 141 -8.90 -12.71 2.98
CA PRO A 141 -7.62 -13.38 3.15
C PRO A 141 -7.60 -14.04 4.53
N GLN A 142 -7.16 -15.30 4.59
CA GLN A 142 -6.97 -16.00 5.86
C GLN A 142 -5.90 -15.27 6.69
N SER A 143 -6.18 -15.04 7.97
CA SER A 143 -5.17 -14.58 8.91
C SER A 143 -4.14 -15.69 9.08
N ASN A 144 -2.90 -15.49 8.62
CA ASN A 144 -1.80 -16.44 8.80
C ASN A 144 -1.33 -16.59 10.26
N LYS A 145 -2.10 -16.14 11.25
CA LYS A 145 -1.87 -16.42 12.67
C LYS A 145 -2.67 -17.66 13.08
N GLY A 146 -2.15 -18.83 12.68
CA GLY A 146 -2.77 -20.11 12.97
C GLY A 146 -1.89 -21.32 12.67
N GLU A 147 -0.56 -21.20 12.80
CA GLU A 147 0.31 -22.37 12.92
C GLU A 147 1.37 -22.13 14.01
N LYS A 148 0.98 -22.51 15.23
CA LYS A 148 1.89 -23.04 16.25
C LYS A 148 1.09 -23.88 17.24
#